data_AF-A0A4U0V5U2-F1
#
_entry.id   AF-A0A4U0V5U2-F1
#
_cell.length_a   1.000
_cell.length_b   1.000
_cell.length_c   1.000
_cell.angle_alpha   90.00
_cell.angle_beta   90.00
_cell.angle_gamma   90.00
#
_symmetry.space_group_name_H-M   'P 1'
#
loop_
_entity.id
_entity.type
_entity.pdbx_description
1 polymer ?
#
loop_
_entity_poly.entity_id
_entity_poly.type
_entity_poly.pdbx_seq_one_letter_code
_entity_poly.pdbx_strand_id
1 'polypeptide(L)' 'GNAQGSVQDKLIKLIGPESVLGRTIVVHAGTDDLGKGGHEESKKTGNAGGRPACGVIGIAQ' A
#
# COMPACT_ATOMS: atom_id res chain seq x y z
N GLY A 1 -8.33 16.46 1.40
CA GLY A 1 -9.22 16.08 0.29
C GLY A 1 -9.71 14.66 0.51
N ASN A 2 -10.72 14.22 -0.25
CA ASN A 2 -11.28 12.88 -0.16
C ASN A 2 -10.80 12.03 -1.35
N ALA A 3 -10.48 10.75 -1.12
CA ALA A 3 -10.18 9.77 -2.17
C ALA A 3 -11.20 8.63 -2.09
N GLN A 4 -11.86 8.32 -3.21
CA GLN A 4 -12.86 7.26 -3.30
C GLN A 4 -12.64 6.48 -4.60
N GLY A 5 -12.61 5.15 -4.51
CA GLY A 5 -12.42 4.28 -5.66
C GLY A 5 -12.36 2.80 -5.28
N SER A 6 -12.21 1.95 -6.29
CA SER A 6 -12.07 0.50 -6.14
C SER A 6 -10.99 -0.02 -7.09
N VAL A 7 -10.21 -1.00 -6.63
CA VAL A 7 -9.18 -1.68 -7.44
C VAL A 7 -9.28 -3.19 -7.23
N GLN A 8 -9.03 -3.97 -8.28
CA GLN A 8 -8.84 -5.41 -8.20
C GLN A 8 -7.37 -5.72 -8.47
N ASP A 9 -6.78 -6.57 -7.64
CA ASP A 9 -5.38 -6.96 -7.75
C ASP A 9 -5.25 -8.49 -7.72
N LYS A 10 -4.35 -9.03 -8.54
CA LYS A 10 -4.15 -10.48 -8.66
C LYS A 10 -3.09 -11.03 -7.70
N LEU A 11 -2.23 -10.18 -7.15
CA LEU A 11 -1.12 -10.55 -6.27
C LEU A 11 -1.50 -10.45 -4.79
N ILE A 12 -2.34 -9.49 -4.40
CA ILE A 12 -2.88 -9.38 -3.04
C ILE A 12 -3.81 -10.56 -2.77
N LYS A 13 -3.49 -11.36 -1.74
CA LYS A 13 -4.28 -12.53 -1.32
C LYS A 13 -4.84 -12.36 0.08
N LEU A 14 -6.04 -12.89 0.33
CA LEU A 14 -6.60 -13.02 1.69
C LEU A 14 -6.40 -14.42 2.28
N ILE A 15 -6.09 -15.42 1.45
CA ILE A 15 -5.96 -16.83 1.83
C ILE A 15 -4.63 -17.37 1.31
N GLY A 16 -3.99 -18.26 2.08
CA GLY A 16 -2.72 -18.88 1.73
C GLY A 16 -1.49 -18.18 2.34
N PRO A 17 -0.28 -18.63 1.99
CA PRO A 17 0.96 -18.17 2.64
C PRO A 17 1.27 -16.69 2.40
N GLU A 18 0.74 -16.10 1.33
CA GLU A 18 0.92 -14.69 0.95
C GLU A 18 -0.20 -13.80 1.52
N SER A 19 -1.03 -14.32 2.42
CA SER A 19 -2.16 -13.56 2.97
C SER A 19 -1.72 -12.23 3.56
N VAL A 20 -2.49 -11.18 3.27
CA VAL A 20 -2.32 -9.84 3.85
C VAL A 20 -3.09 -9.65 5.15
N LEU A 21 -3.89 -10.63 5.59
CA LEU A 21 -4.55 -10.57 6.90
C LEU A 21 -3.51 -10.42 8.02
N GLY A 22 -3.78 -9.54 8.98
CA GLY A 22 -2.86 -9.19 10.06
C GLY A 22 -1.69 -8.27 9.64
N ARG A 23 -1.54 -7.95 8.34
CA ARG A 23 -0.61 -6.91 7.87
C ARG A 23 -1.25 -5.53 7.97
N THR A 24 -0.48 -4.50 7.63
CA THR A 24 -0.89 -3.09 7.71
C THR A 24 -1.08 -2.49 6.31
N ILE A 25 -2.18 -1.78 6.09
CA ILE A 25 -2.34 -0.82 4.98
C ILE A 25 -1.83 0.54 5.45
N VAL A 26 -1.11 1.24 4.58
CA VAL A 26 -0.59 2.58 4.83
C VAL A 26 -1.02 3.50 3.69
N VAL A 27 -1.52 4.69 4.04
CA VAL A 27 -1.68 5.80 3.10
C VAL A 27 -0.54 6.77 3.34
N HIS A 28 0.22 7.08 2.30
CA HIS A 28 1.38 7.95 2.36
C HIS A 28 0.99 9.43 2.17
N ALA A 29 1.85 10.34 2.65
CA ALA A 29 1.66 11.79 2.52
C ALA A 29 2.03 12.33 1.13
N GLY A 30 2.94 11.65 0.43
CA GLY A 30 3.40 12.00 -0.90
C GLY A 30 2.93 11.01 -1.97
N THR A 31 3.18 11.36 -3.23
CA THR A 31 2.86 10.54 -4.40
C THR A 31 3.92 9.47 -4.60
N ASP A 32 3.49 8.22 -4.80
CA ASP A 32 4.37 7.13 -5.21
C ASP A 32 4.79 7.32 -6.69
N ASP A 33 6.10 7.34 -6.94
CA ASP A 33 6.69 7.49 -8.28
C ASP A 33 6.72 6.19 -9.10
N LEU A 34 6.21 5.10 -8.53
CA LEU A 34 6.05 3.77 -9.12
C LEU A 34 7.37 3.12 -9.55
N GLY A 35 8.48 3.46 -8.87
CA GLY A 35 9.80 2.93 -9.21
C GLY A 35 10.47 3.60 -10.40
N LYS A 36 9.93 4.73 -10.87
CA LYS A 36 10.37 5.41 -12.11
C LYS A 36 11.18 6.68 -11.86
N GLY A 37 11.49 7.00 -10.61
CA GLY A 37 12.21 8.22 -10.23
C GLY A 37 13.72 8.19 -10.49
N GLY A 38 14.30 7.04 -10.86
CA GLY A 38 15.72 6.93 -11.21
C GLY A 38 16.70 6.96 -10.02
N HIS A 39 16.19 6.98 -8.79
CA HIS A 39 16.97 6.91 -7.55
C HIS A 39 16.76 5.57 -6.85
N GLU A 40 17.67 5.15 -5.98
CA GLU A 40 17.52 3.86 -5.27
C GLU A 40 16.20 3.76 -4.48
N GLU A 41 15.81 4.86 -3.84
CA GLU A 41 14.65 4.90 -2.97
C GLU A 41 13.33 4.77 -3.74
N SER A 42 13.33 5.12 -5.02
CA SER A 42 12.19 4.91 -5.92
C SER A 42 11.83 3.42 -6.02
N LYS A 43 12.83 2.53 -6.11
CA LYS A 43 12.60 1.07 -6.17
C LYS A 43 12.22 0.45 -4.81
N LYS A 44 12.41 1.17 -3.71
CA LYS A 44 12.18 0.68 -2.34
C LYS A 44 10.84 1.16 -1.78
N THR A 45 10.57 2.46 -1.87
CA THR A 45 9.41 3.11 -1.24
C THR A 45 8.64 4.03 -2.18
N GLY A 46 9.01 4.09 -3.47
CA GLY A 46 8.36 4.96 -4.44
C GLY A 46 8.51 6.45 -4.13
N ASN A 47 9.41 6.82 -3.22
CA ASN A 47 9.55 8.19 -2.68
C ASN A 47 8.23 8.77 -2.10
N ALA A 48 7.30 7.92 -1.66
CA ALA A 48 5.98 8.36 -1.19
C ALA A 48 6.00 9.09 0.17
N GLY A 49 7.13 9.07 0.88
CA GLY A 49 7.34 9.87 2.09
C GLY A 49 6.57 9.40 3.32
N GLY A 50 6.11 10.34 4.14
CA GLY A 50 5.51 10.09 5.47
C GLY A 50 4.26 9.21 5.44
N ARG A 51 3.85 8.69 6.62
CA ARG A 51 2.76 7.71 6.79
C ARG A 51 1.64 8.26 7.69
N PRO A 52 0.82 9.23 7.21
CA PRO A 52 -0.17 9.93 8.02
C PRO A 52 -1.29 9.03 8.56
N ALA A 53 -1.58 7.90 7.90
CA ALA A 53 -2.60 6.96 8.35
C ALA A 53 -2.19 5.51 8.04
N CYS A 54 -2.53 4.61 8.96
CA CYS A 54 -2.36 3.17 8.78
C CYS A 54 -3.45 2.38 9.54
N GLY A 55 -3.62 1.11 9.18
CA GLY A 55 -4.56 0.21 9.84
C GLY A 55 -4.25 -1.26 9.58
N VAL A 56 -4.54 -2.11 10.56
CA VAL A 56 -4.40 -3.56 10.44
C VAL A 56 -5.55 -4.13 9.61
N ILE A 57 -5.25 -5.03 8.68
CA ILE A 57 -6.25 -5.75 7.90
C ILE A 57 -6.84 -6.86 8.76
N GLY A 58 -8.07 -6.65 9.23
CA GLY A 58 -8.84 -7.62 10.00
C GLY A 58 -9.86 -8.38 9.16
N ILE A 59 -10.37 -9.48 9.72
CA ILE A 59 -11.54 -10.18 9.17
C ILE A 59 -12.79 -9.39 9.57
N ALA A 60 -13.70 -9.20 8.64
CA ALA A 60 -15.00 -8.55 8.85
C ALA A 60 -16.14 -9.49 8.41
N GLN A 61 -17.34 -9.26 8.95
CA GLN A 61 -18.57 -9.97 8.60
C GLN A 61 -19.33 -9.28 7.47
#